data_AF-A0A967AHT3-F1
#
_entry.id   AF-A0A967AHT3-F1
#
_cell.length_a   1.000
_cell.length_b   1.000
_cell.length_c   1.000
_cell.angle_alpha   90.00
_cell.angle_beta   90.00
_cell.angle_gamma   90.00
#
_symmetry.space_group_name_H-M   'P 1'
#
loop_
_entity.id
_entity.type
_entity.pdbx_description
1 polymer ?
#
loop_
_entity_poly.entity_id
_entity_poly.type
_entity_poly.pdbx_seq_one_letter_code
_entity_poly.pdbx_strand_id
1 'polypeptide(L)'
;MNKFARIKALFKFKQVAYYSVCLEEDEQTLYEEFVEKNTNENLEKLYHIQKWMQEIGEKYGAQQRFFRNEAKYADASALPPIGKDREPYYIEFGKKKANNLRLYCLRANAPKSCSFLVEI
;
A
#
# COMPACT_ATOMS: atom_id res chain seq x y z
N MET A 1 -28.08 -6.28 1.92
CA MET A 1 -27.63 -4.89 2.14
C MET A 1 -26.37 -4.71 1.33
N ASN A 2 -26.38 -3.88 0.30
CA ASN A 2 -25.24 -3.71 -0.60
C ASN A 2 -24.32 -2.64 0.00
N LYS A 3 -23.08 -3.01 0.34
CA LYS A 3 -22.05 -2.02 0.68
C LYS A 3 -21.51 -1.45 -0.62
N PHE A 4 -21.65 -0.14 -0.80
CA PHE A 4 -21.06 0.56 -1.93
C PHE A 4 -19.71 1.12 -1.51
N ALA A 5 -18.74 1.02 -2.42
CA ALA A 5 -17.38 1.51 -2.23
C ALA A 5 -17.07 2.49 -3.37
N ARG A 6 -16.54 3.67 -3.03
CA ARG A 6 -16.14 4.69 -4.00
C ARG A 6 -14.63 4.69 -4.13
N ILE A 7 -14.14 4.76 -5.36
CA ILE A 7 -12.71 4.87 -5.63
C ILE A 7 -12.37 6.36 -5.72
N LYS A 8 -11.44 6.81 -4.89
CA LYS A 8 -10.90 8.18 -4.88
C LYS A 8 -9.46 8.15 -5.38
N ALA A 9 -9.12 9.03 -6.32
CA ALA A 9 -7.74 9.20 -6.75
C ALA A 9 -6.92 9.87 -5.63
N LEU A 10 -5.71 9.38 -5.39
CA LEU A 10 -4.80 9.95 -4.40
C LEU A 10 -3.69 10.76 -5.07
N PHE A 11 -2.76 10.08 -5.72
CA PHE A 11 -1.61 10.70 -6.36
C PHE A 11 -1.16 9.90 -7.58
N LYS A 12 -0.60 10.60 -8.55
CA LYS A 12 -0.12 10.03 -9.81
C LYS A 12 1.36 10.35 -9.98
N PHE A 13 2.15 9.31 -10.13
CA PHE A 13 3.56 9.40 -10.50
C PHE A 13 3.74 9.03 -11.98
N LYS A 14 5.00 9.03 -12.43
CA LYS A 14 5.39 8.72 -13.81
C LYS A 14 4.93 7.33 -14.28
N GLN A 15 5.00 6.32 -13.41
CA GLN A 15 4.72 4.92 -13.74
C GLN A 15 3.41 4.38 -13.14
N VAL A 16 2.95 4.95 -12.01
CA VAL A 16 1.79 4.42 -11.24
C VAL A 16 0.88 5.55 -10.79
N ALA A 17 -0.43 5.32 -10.90
CA ALA A 17 -1.45 6.12 -10.24
C ALA A 17 -2.00 5.37 -9.02
N TYR A 18 -2.12 6.03 -7.87
CA TYR A 18 -2.65 5.43 -6.66
C TYR A 18 -4.09 5.90 -6.44
N TYR A 19 -4.93 4.95 -6.08
CA TYR A 19 -6.32 5.18 -5.72
C TYR A 19 -6.57 4.52 -4.39
N SER A 20 -7.49 5.07 -3.60
CA SER A 20 -7.98 4.44 -2.37
C SER A 20 -9.49 4.36 -2.40
N VAL A 21 -10.03 3.62 -1.45
CA VAL A 21 -11.45 3.32 -1.34
C VAL A 21 -12.03 4.12 -0.19
N CYS A 22 -13.17 4.76 -0.42
CA CYS A 22 -14.09 5.23 0.61
C CYS A 22 -15.19 4.18 0.76
N LEU A 23 -15.45 3.74 1.98
CA LEU A 23 -16.54 2.82 2.26
C LEU A 23 -17.80 3.64 2.56
N GLU A 24 -18.93 3.28 1.96
CA GLU A 24 -20.23 3.89 2.26
C GLU A 24 -20.23 5.43 2.07
N GLU A 25 -20.76 6.17 3.05
CA GLU A 25 -20.89 7.62 3.07
C GLU A 25 -19.63 8.34 3.59
N ASP A 26 -18.57 7.61 3.97
CA ASP A 26 -17.36 8.23 4.52
C ASP A 26 -16.67 9.14 3.49
N GLU A 27 -16.29 10.34 3.91
CA GLU A 27 -15.53 11.27 3.06
C GLU A 27 -14.04 10.90 3.02
N GLN A 28 -13.57 10.24 4.08
CA GLN A 28 -12.22 9.77 4.22
C GLN A 28 -12.02 8.45 3.47
N THR A 29 -10.86 8.29 2.88
CA THR A 29 -10.43 7.02 2.30
C THR A 29 -9.73 6.17 3.35
N LEU A 30 -9.76 4.84 3.16
CA LEU A 30 -8.97 3.91 3.97
C LEU A 30 -7.48 4.27 4.01
N TYR A 31 -6.95 4.90 2.96
CA TYR A 31 -5.56 5.36 2.99
C TYR A 31 -5.36 6.58 3.88
N GLU A 32 -6.28 7.54 3.82
CA GLU A 32 -6.22 8.73 4.67
C GLU A 32 -6.36 8.33 6.16
N GLU A 33 -7.29 7.42 6.49
CA GLU A 33 -7.42 6.82 7.84
C GLU A 33 -6.13 6.12 8.29
N PHE A 34 -5.57 5.26 7.42
CA PHE A 34 -4.31 4.57 7.68
C PHE A 34 -3.17 5.56 7.95
N VAL A 35 -3.05 6.61 7.14
CA VAL A 35 -2.00 7.64 7.30
C VAL A 35 -2.19 8.40 8.60
N GLU A 36 -3.41 8.84 8.89
CA GLU A 36 -3.71 9.62 10.10
C GLU A 36 -3.37 8.85 11.37
N LYS A 37 -3.87 7.61 11.47
CA LYS A 37 -3.59 6.72 12.60
C LYS A 37 -2.09 6.51 12.80
N ASN A 38 -1.37 6.20 11.73
CA ASN A 38 0.05 5.85 11.81
C ASN A 38 0.99 7.06 11.88
N THR A 39 0.52 8.26 11.57
CA THR A 39 1.29 9.50 11.76
C THR A 39 1.54 9.75 13.25
N ASN A 40 0.54 9.47 14.09
CA ASN A 40 0.64 9.66 15.54
C ASN A 40 1.39 8.51 16.24
N GLU A 41 1.21 7.27 15.76
CA GLU A 41 1.69 6.08 16.47
C GLU A 41 2.99 5.48 15.90
N ASN A 42 3.23 5.59 14.59
CA ASN A 42 4.22 4.79 13.86
C ASN A 42 4.89 5.57 12.70
N LEU A 43 5.20 6.85 12.91
CA LEU A 43 5.63 7.78 11.86
C LEU A 43 6.78 7.26 10.97
N GLU A 44 7.84 6.70 11.57
CA GLU A 44 9.00 6.19 10.83
C GLU A 44 8.63 5.01 9.90
N LYS A 45 7.75 4.12 10.38
CA LYS A 45 7.29 2.95 9.62
C LYS A 45 6.36 3.36 8.50
N LEU A 46 5.49 4.35 8.74
CA LEU A 46 4.62 4.95 7.75
C LEU A 46 5.43 5.61 6.63
N TYR A 47 6.42 6.42 7.00
CA TYR A 47 7.34 7.07 6.07
C TYR A 47 7.99 6.05 5.12
N HIS A 48 8.41 4.89 5.64
CA HIS A 48 8.98 3.84 4.81
C HIS A 48 8.00 3.28 3.76
N ILE A 49 6.73 3.06 4.13
CA ILE A 49 5.69 2.62 3.19
C ILE A 49 5.49 3.67 2.10
N GLN A 50 5.35 4.95 2.49
CA GLN A 50 5.18 6.06 1.55
C GLN A 50 6.39 6.21 0.61
N LYS A 51 7.62 5.98 1.11
CA LYS A 51 8.83 5.96 0.28
C LYS A 51 8.85 4.82 -0.72
N TRP A 52 8.36 3.63 -0.35
CA TRP A 52 8.18 2.54 -1.32
C TRP A 52 7.15 2.89 -2.40
N MET A 53 6.02 3.47 -2.02
CA MET A 53 5.02 3.92 -2.99
C MET A 53 5.60 4.95 -3.96
N GLN A 54 6.39 5.89 -3.46
CA GLN A 54 7.09 6.88 -4.28
C GLN A 54 8.08 6.21 -5.26
N GLU A 55 8.99 5.35 -4.78
CA GLU A 55 9.99 4.68 -5.62
C GLU A 55 9.34 3.80 -6.71
N ILE A 56 8.30 3.05 -6.33
CA ILE A 56 7.51 2.23 -7.26
C ILE A 56 6.83 3.12 -8.31
N GLY A 57 6.20 4.22 -7.87
CA GLY A 57 5.50 5.14 -8.75
C GLY A 57 6.40 5.93 -9.69
N GLU A 58 7.58 6.33 -9.24
CA GLU A 58 8.53 7.15 -10.00
C GLU A 58 9.33 6.32 -11.01
N LYS A 59 9.86 5.18 -10.58
CA LYS A 59 10.95 4.49 -11.29
C LYS A 59 10.55 3.14 -11.87
N TYR A 60 9.85 2.31 -11.11
CA TYR A 60 9.78 0.88 -11.42
C TYR A 60 8.44 0.40 -12.02
N GLY A 61 7.34 1.09 -11.70
CA GLY A 61 5.99 0.59 -11.97
C GLY A 61 5.55 -0.48 -10.97
N ALA A 62 4.24 -0.76 -10.92
CA ALA A 62 3.62 -1.71 -9.99
C ALA A 62 3.92 -3.19 -10.35
N GLN A 63 5.19 -3.57 -10.32
CA GLN A 63 5.63 -4.94 -10.59
C GLN A 63 5.34 -5.84 -9.39
N GLN A 64 4.91 -7.08 -9.63
CA GLN A 64 4.46 -8.02 -8.60
C GLN A 64 5.52 -8.28 -7.51
N ARG A 65 6.81 -8.26 -7.87
CA ARG A 65 7.93 -8.45 -6.93
C ARG A 65 8.00 -7.40 -5.80
N PHE A 66 7.35 -6.25 -5.96
CA PHE A 66 7.32 -5.19 -4.95
C PHE A 66 6.17 -5.34 -3.96
N PHE A 67 5.30 -6.33 -4.14
CA PHE A 67 4.18 -6.58 -3.24
C PHE A 67 4.28 -8.00 -2.66
N ARG A 68 3.90 -8.15 -1.39
CA ARG A 68 3.77 -9.47 -0.76
C ARG A 68 2.39 -10.01 -1.03
N ASN A 69 2.27 -11.20 -1.61
CA ASN A 69 0.96 -11.85 -1.68
C ASN A 69 0.58 -12.36 -0.28
N GLU A 70 -0.36 -11.69 0.37
CA GLU A 70 -0.80 -12.04 1.73
C GLU A 70 -2.14 -12.79 1.75
N ALA A 71 -2.87 -12.80 0.62
CA ALA A 71 -4.10 -13.55 0.52
C ALA A 71 -3.87 -14.95 -0.08
N LYS A 72 -4.36 -15.97 0.63
CA LYS A 72 -4.32 -17.37 0.18
C LYS A 72 -5.20 -17.64 -1.05
N TYR A 73 -6.29 -16.86 -1.19
CA TYR A 73 -7.32 -17.04 -2.23
C TYR A 73 -7.77 -15.73 -2.90
N ALA A 74 -7.12 -14.59 -2.61
CA ALA A 74 -7.49 -13.29 -3.18
C ALA A 74 -6.26 -12.57 -3.75
N ASP A 75 -6.49 -11.55 -4.58
CA ASP A 75 -5.43 -10.75 -5.21
C ASP A 75 -4.90 -9.61 -4.31
N ALA A 76 -5.12 -9.72 -2.99
CA ALA A 76 -4.66 -8.73 -2.03
C ALA A 76 -3.16 -8.93 -1.76
N SER A 77 -2.36 -7.98 -2.22
CA SER A 77 -0.94 -7.93 -1.91
C SER A 77 -0.66 -6.80 -0.93
N ALA A 78 0.45 -6.82 -0.18
CA ALA A 78 0.76 -5.79 0.81
C ALA A 78 2.16 -5.20 0.63
N LEU A 79 2.30 -3.94 1.06
CA LEU A 79 3.59 -3.28 1.27
C LEU A 79 3.97 -3.30 2.77
N PRO A 80 5.26 -3.44 3.11
CA PRO A 80 6.41 -3.76 2.23
C PRO A 80 6.48 -5.25 1.83
N PRO A 81 7.18 -5.61 0.72
CA PRO A 81 7.31 -7.00 0.26
C PRO A 81 8.22 -7.84 1.17
N ILE A 82 7.89 -9.13 1.42
CA ILE A 82 8.73 -10.02 2.25
C ILE A 82 8.60 -11.48 1.82
N GLY A 83 9.74 -12.18 1.79
CA GLY A 83 9.82 -13.64 1.64
C GLY A 83 8.99 -14.34 2.72
N LYS A 84 8.04 -15.16 2.26
CA LYS A 84 7.02 -15.96 2.94
C LYS A 84 7.10 -16.09 4.48
N ASP A 85 8.27 -16.47 5.02
CA ASP A 85 8.47 -16.85 6.42
C ASP A 85 9.23 -15.80 7.28
N ARG A 86 9.56 -14.61 6.74
CA ARG A 86 10.26 -13.56 7.49
C ARG A 86 9.30 -12.47 7.97
N GLU A 87 9.54 -12.01 9.20
CA GLU A 87 8.91 -10.81 9.69
C GLU A 87 9.21 -9.62 8.76
N PRO A 88 8.24 -8.72 8.57
CA PRO A 88 8.45 -7.53 7.78
C PRO A 88 9.64 -6.77 8.29
N TYR A 89 10.57 -6.44 7.41
CA TYR A 89 11.65 -5.55 7.78
C TYR A 89 11.83 -4.44 6.75
N TYR A 90 12.29 -3.31 7.25
CA TYR A 90 12.79 -2.20 6.45
C TYR A 90 14.27 -2.00 6.71
N ILE A 91 14.96 -1.36 5.76
CA ILE A 91 16.37 -1.00 5.93
C ILE A 91 16.42 0.44 6.40
N GLU A 92 16.84 0.65 7.65
CA GLU A 92 17.07 1.97 8.23
C GLU A 92 18.56 2.09 8.53
N PHE A 93 19.24 3.08 7.94
CA PHE A 93 20.70 3.28 8.10
C PHE A 93 21.52 1.99 7.87
N GLY A 94 21.13 1.18 6.88
CA GLY A 94 21.81 -0.08 6.54
C GLY A 94 21.49 -1.27 7.46
N LYS A 95 20.66 -1.10 8.50
CA LYS A 95 20.22 -2.16 9.41
C LYS A 95 18.78 -2.58 9.14
N LYS A 96 18.50 -3.88 9.26
CA LYS A 96 17.13 -4.40 9.16
C LYS A 96 16.39 -4.16 10.46
N LYS A 97 15.26 -3.47 10.41
CA LYS A 97 14.32 -3.28 11.53
C LYS A 97 12.93 -3.79 11.16
N ALA A 98 12.13 -4.24 12.11
CA ALA A 98 10.81 -4.78 11.82
C ALA A 98 9.78 -3.69 11.47
N ASN A 99 8.96 -3.90 10.42
CA ASN A 99 7.83 -3.03 10.07
C ASN A 99 6.49 -3.76 10.15
N ASN A 100 5.82 -3.70 11.30
CA ASN A 100 4.52 -4.34 11.49
C ASN A 100 3.35 -3.67 10.75
N LEU A 101 3.55 -2.57 10.03
CA LEU A 101 2.49 -1.94 9.25
C LEU A 101 2.28 -2.66 7.92
N ARG A 102 1.01 -2.72 7.49
CA ARG A 102 0.59 -3.31 6.22
C ARG A 102 -0.34 -2.36 5.51
N LEU A 103 0.04 -1.98 4.30
CA LEU A 103 -0.85 -1.28 3.38
C LEU A 103 -1.20 -2.24 2.26
N TYR A 104 -2.43 -2.77 2.26
CA TYR A 104 -2.85 -3.69 1.21
C TYR A 104 -3.14 -2.93 -0.07
N CYS A 105 -2.78 -3.58 -1.17
CA CYS A 105 -2.75 -3.05 -2.50
C CYS A 105 -3.34 -4.08 -3.47
N LEU A 106 -4.21 -3.63 -4.37
CA LEU A 106 -4.70 -4.42 -5.51
C LEU A 106 -4.22 -3.77 -6.80
N ARG A 107 -3.63 -4.57 -7.69
CA ARG A 107 -3.05 -4.07 -8.95
C ARG A 107 -4.07 -4.18 -10.08
N ALA A 108 -4.33 -3.07 -10.76
CA ALA A 108 -5.36 -3.01 -11.81
C ALA A 108 -4.90 -3.53 -13.20
N ASN A 109 -3.62 -3.38 -13.60
CA ASN A 109 -3.15 -3.70 -14.98
C ASN A 109 -1.60 -3.82 -15.15
N ALA A 110 -1.02 -5.02 -15.31
CA ALA A 110 0.43 -5.10 -15.60
C ALA A 110 0.80 -4.50 -16.98
N PRO A 111 1.95 -3.80 -17.21
CA PRO A 111 3.02 -3.36 -16.31
C PRO A 111 3.06 -1.82 -16.05
N LYS A 112 2.05 -1.06 -16.51
CA LYS A 112 1.94 0.42 -16.39
C LYS A 112 0.73 0.90 -15.56
N SER A 113 0.25 0.13 -14.58
CA SER A 113 -1.04 0.43 -13.94
C SER A 113 -1.05 1.02 -12.54
N CYS A 114 -2.24 1.57 -12.29
CA CYS A 114 -2.89 1.81 -11.02
C CYS A 114 -2.66 0.75 -9.94
N SER A 115 -2.40 1.21 -8.72
CA SER A 115 -2.52 0.44 -7.48
C SER A 115 -3.70 0.98 -6.67
N PHE A 116 -4.65 0.12 -6.32
CA PHE A 116 -5.72 0.40 -5.38
C PHE A 116 -5.24 0.08 -3.98
N LEU A 117 -5.55 0.92 -3.01
CA LEU A 117 -5.26 0.68 -1.60
C LEU A 117 -6.53 0.17 -0.93
N VAL A 118 -6.41 -0.95 -0.22
CA VAL A 118 -7.48 -1.56 0.55
C VAL A 118 -6.96 -1.74 1.97
N GLU A 119 -7.78 -1.44 2.97
CA GLU A 119 -7.56 -1.89 4.35
C GLU A 119 -8.66 -2.93 4.62
N ILE A 120 -8.28 -4.11 5.13
CA ILE A 120 -9.20 -5.19 5.53
C ILE A 120 -9.03 -5.40 7.03
#